data_AF-A0A9X2J4E2-F1
#
_entry.id   AF-A0A9X2J4E2-F1
#
_cell.length_a   1.000
_cell.length_b   1.000
_cell.length_c   1.000
_cell.angle_alpha   90.00
_cell.angle_beta   90.00
_cell.angle_gamma   90.00
#
_symmetry.space_group_name_H-M   'P 1'
#
loop_
_entity.id
_entity.type
_entity.pdbx_description
1 polymer ?
#
loop_
_entity_poly.entity_id
_entity_poly.type
_entity_poly.pdbx_seq_one_letter_code
_entity_poly.pdbx_strand_id
1 'polypeptide(L)'
;MTKRDENLTGEQREAKRRRRFWKMMAGFALAGFLSAFFAGFFTGFSDGIGSPIALIVFLVCCAAFYTWISAYFFRTVDELEVADNLWGSLIGLYFYLGAQPAWWVLHDAGVVGPIEHWPLYIATVFVAMAAYVGRKILNR
;
A
#
# COMPACT_ATOMS: atom_id res chain seq x y z
N MET A 1 -24.86 -0.90 -11.77
CA MET A 1 -24.95 0.02 -12.91
C MET A 1 -25.98 1.08 -12.58
N THR A 2 -25.65 2.37 -12.66
CA THR A 2 -26.66 3.42 -12.46
C THR A 2 -27.38 3.67 -13.79
N LYS A 3 -28.66 4.08 -13.80
CA LYS A 3 -29.43 4.37 -15.04
C LYS A 3 -28.75 5.34 -16.02
N ARG A 4 -27.70 6.07 -15.59
CA ARG A 4 -26.87 6.94 -16.45
C ARG A 4 -25.81 6.19 -17.28
N ASP A 5 -25.56 4.91 -17.02
CA ASP A 5 -24.47 4.14 -17.66
C ASP A 5 -24.92 3.34 -18.90
N GLU A 6 -26.23 3.21 -19.12
CA GLU A 6 -26.81 2.46 -20.24
C GLU A 6 -26.50 3.10 -21.61
N ASN A 7 -26.39 4.43 -21.66
CA ASN A 7 -26.18 5.20 -22.89
C ASN A 7 -24.70 5.52 -23.20
N LEU A 8 -23.74 5.03 -22.41
CA LEU A 8 -22.31 5.27 -22.64
C LEU A 8 -21.76 4.31 -23.69
N THR A 9 -21.01 4.84 -24.67
CA THR A 9 -20.24 4.02 -25.61
C THR A 9 -19.15 3.21 -24.89
N GLY A 10 -18.69 2.12 -25.52
CA GLY A 10 -17.69 1.21 -24.93
C GLY A 10 -16.43 1.93 -24.42
N GLU A 11 -15.89 2.86 -25.21
CA GLU A 11 -14.72 3.68 -24.85
C GLU A 11 -14.98 4.56 -23.62
N GLN A 12 -16.18 5.14 -23.50
CA GLN A 12 -16.54 5.98 -22.34
C GLN A 12 -16.67 5.15 -21.07
N ARG A 13 -17.14 3.90 -21.17
CA ARG A 13 -17.17 2.96 -20.04
C ARG A 13 -15.77 2.59 -19.59
N GLU A 14 -14.86 2.34 -20.53
CA GLU A 14 -13.45 2.03 -20.23
C GLU A 14 -12.74 3.23 -19.57
N ALA A 15 -12.87 4.43 -20.13
CA ALA A 15 -12.28 5.64 -19.56
C ALA A 15 -12.78 5.92 -18.13
N LYS A 16 -14.08 5.68 -17.86
CA LYS A 16 -14.67 5.82 -16.52
C LYS A 16 -14.14 4.76 -15.55
N ARG A 17 -13.96 3.51 -16.00
CA ARG A 17 -13.36 2.41 -15.23
C ARG A 17 -11.91 2.73 -14.87
N ARG A 18 -11.11 3.15 -15.85
CA ARG A 18 -9.71 3.54 -15.67
C ARG A 18 -9.55 4.71 -14.71
N ARG A 19 -10.43 5.72 -14.80
CA ARG A 19 -10.44 6.87 -13.87
C ARG A 19 -10.82 6.46 -12.44
N ARG A 20 -11.73 5.50 -12.27
CA ARG A 20 -12.10 4.97 -10.95
C ARG A 20 -10.93 4.19 -10.34
N PHE A 21 -10.23 3.38 -11.13
CA PHE A 21 -9.02 2.67 -10.69
C PHE A 21 -7.95 3.64 -10.18
N TRP A 22 -7.59 4.68 -10.95
CA TRP A 22 -6.59 5.66 -10.51
C TRP A 22 -7.03 6.46 -9.28
N LYS A 23 -8.31 6.77 -9.14
CA LYS A 23 -8.85 7.39 -7.92
C LYS A 23 -8.73 6.46 -6.71
N MET A 24 -8.95 5.16 -6.89
CA MET A 24 -8.75 4.18 -5.82
C MET A 24 -7.27 4.08 -5.45
N MET A 25 -6.36 3.96 -6.42
CA MET A 25 -4.92 3.96 -6.17
C MET A 25 -4.44 5.23 -5.45
N ALA A 26 -4.90 6.40 -5.88
CA ALA A 26 -4.60 7.65 -5.18
C ALA A 26 -5.16 7.67 -3.76
N GLY A 27 -6.37 7.15 -3.54
CA GLY A 27 -6.95 6.99 -2.22
C GLY A 27 -6.15 6.04 -1.33
N PHE A 28 -5.60 4.96 -1.88
CA PHE A 28 -4.80 3.98 -1.13
C PHE A 28 -3.44 4.56 -0.76
N ALA A 29 -2.78 5.24 -1.71
CA ALA A 29 -1.55 5.97 -1.45
C ALA A 29 -1.74 7.04 -0.38
N LEU A 30 -2.85 7.80 -0.45
CA LEU A 30 -3.18 8.79 0.57
C LEU A 30 -3.48 8.17 1.92
N ALA A 31 -4.19 7.04 1.99
CA ALA A 31 -4.44 6.34 3.24
C ALA A 31 -3.15 5.78 3.86
N GLY A 32 -2.25 5.22 3.06
CA GLY A 32 -0.90 4.83 3.49
C GLY A 32 -0.10 6.01 4.03
N PHE A 33 -0.12 7.14 3.34
CA PHE A 33 0.53 8.36 3.77
C PHE A 33 -0.08 8.97 5.05
N LEU A 34 -1.40 8.91 5.21
CA LEU A 34 -2.06 9.38 6.43
C LEU A 34 -1.76 8.46 7.61
N SER A 35 -1.60 7.15 7.38
CA SER A 35 -1.10 6.20 8.39
C SER A 35 0.29 6.60 8.88
N ALA A 36 1.15 7.10 7.99
CA ALA A 36 2.46 7.65 8.30
C ALA A 36 2.38 8.97 9.09
N PHE A 37 1.42 9.84 8.75
CA PHE A 37 1.21 11.12 9.44
C PHE A 37 0.82 10.95 10.91
N PHE A 38 0.19 9.83 11.27
CA PHE A 38 -0.06 9.47 12.67
C PHE A 38 1.20 9.15 13.47
N ALA A 39 2.40 9.05 12.88
CA ALA A 39 3.66 8.90 13.62
C ALA A 39 3.87 9.99 14.69
N GLY A 40 3.43 11.24 14.43
CA GLY A 40 3.44 12.33 15.42
C GLY A 40 2.37 12.21 16.51
N PHE A 41 1.36 11.36 16.33
CA PHE A 41 0.41 10.99 17.38
C PHE A 41 1.06 10.05 18.40
N PHE A 42 2.04 9.24 17.98
CA PHE A 42 2.78 8.31 18.85
C PHE A 42 3.83 9.00 19.72
N THR A 43 4.35 10.17 19.35
CA THR A 43 5.23 10.95 20.25
C THR A 43 4.48 11.43 21.49
N GLY A 44 3.18 11.72 21.38
CA GLY A 44 2.34 12.01 22.55
C GLY A 44 2.10 10.79 23.46
N PHE A 45 2.28 9.57 22.94
CA PHE A 45 2.22 8.34 23.74
C PHE A 45 3.52 8.11 24.53
N SER A 46 4.69 8.41 23.93
CA SER A 46 5.97 8.32 24.66
C SER A 46 6.06 9.31 25.81
N ASP A 47 5.33 10.41 25.74
CA ASP A 47 5.26 11.42 26.81
C ASP A 47 4.23 11.06 27.92
N GLY A 48 3.63 9.87 27.86
CA GLY A 48 2.70 9.36 28.88
C GLY A 48 1.28 9.94 28.81
N ILE A 49 0.96 10.73 27.78
CA ILE A 49 -0.34 11.39 27.61
C ILE A 49 -1.36 10.47 26.90
N GLY A 50 -0.89 9.46 26.15
CA GLY A 50 -1.72 8.57 25.35
C GLY A 50 -2.26 7.34 26.09
N SER A 51 -3.54 7.00 25.91
CA SER A 51 -4.16 5.76 26.43
C SER A 51 -3.79 4.54 25.59
N PRO A 52 -3.15 3.50 26.13
CA PRO A 52 -2.78 2.29 25.38
C PRO A 52 -3.95 1.62 24.64
N ILE A 53 -5.16 1.73 25.20
CA ILE A 53 -6.38 1.22 24.58
C ILE A 53 -6.69 1.96 23.28
N ALA A 54 -6.51 3.29 23.25
CA ALA A 54 -6.72 4.09 22.05
C ALA A 54 -5.76 3.69 20.93
N LEU A 55 -4.52 3.31 21.28
CA LEU A 55 -3.54 2.79 20.33
C LEU A 55 -3.98 1.47 19.69
N ILE A 56 -4.43 0.53 20.53
CA ILE A 56 -4.90 -0.78 20.07
C ILE A 56 -6.13 -0.59 19.16
N VAL A 57 -7.09 0.23 19.57
CA VAL A 57 -8.29 0.54 18.76
C VAL A 57 -7.87 1.13 17.41
N PHE A 58 -6.92 2.07 17.39
CA PHE A 58 -6.39 2.63 16.15
C PHE A 58 -5.78 1.55 15.24
N LEU A 59 -4.91 0.68 15.77
CA LEU A 59 -4.30 -0.40 14.99
C LEU A 59 -5.35 -1.37 14.43
N VAL A 60 -6.36 -1.73 15.22
CA VAL A 60 -7.49 -2.57 14.78
C VAL A 60 -8.28 -1.89 13.68
N CYS A 61 -8.56 -0.58 13.80
CA CYS A 61 -9.23 0.20 12.77
C CYS A 61 -8.40 0.26 11.47
N CYS A 62 -7.09 0.46 11.56
CA CYS A 62 -6.19 0.41 10.40
C CYS A 62 -6.24 -0.97 9.73
N ALA A 63 -6.10 -2.05 10.49
CA ALA A 63 -6.16 -3.41 9.96
C ALA A 63 -7.51 -3.71 9.28
N ALA A 64 -8.63 -3.32 9.91
CA ALA A 64 -9.96 -3.46 9.34
C ALA A 64 -10.12 -2.64 8.05
N PHE A 65 -9.62 -1.40 8.03
CA PHE A 65 -9.63 -0.54 6.85
C PHE A 65 -8.83 -1.14 5.69
N TYR A 66 -7.59 -1.58 5.94
CA TYR A 66 -6.75 -2.23 4.93
C TYR A 66 -7.34 -3.55 4.41
N THR A 67 -8.04 -4.30 5.26
CA THR A 67 -8.75 -5.51 4.85
C THR A 67 -9.94 -5.17 3.96
N TRP A 68 -10.78 -4.23 4.40
CA TRP A 68 -11.97 -3.80 3.66
C TRP A 68 -11.60 -3.23 2.30
N ILE A 69 -10.57 -2.38 2.24
CA ILE A 69 -10.17 -1.72 1.01
C ILE A 69 -9.56 -2.69 0.00
N SER A 70 -8.82 -3.69 0.47
CA SER A 70 -8.31 -4.80 -0.35
C SER A 70 -9.46 -5.62 -0.93
N ALA A 71 -10.45 -5.99 -0.11
CA ALA A 71 -11.64 -6.70 -0.58
C ALA A 71 -12.45 -5.88 -1.60
N TYR A 72 -12.54 -4.56 -1.40
CA TYR A 72 -13.18 -3.66 -2.35
C TYR A 72 -12.40 -3.54 -3.67
N PHE A 73 -11.08 -3.54 -3.62
CA PHE A 73 -10.21 -3.57 -4.80
C PHE A 73 -10.47 -4.82 -5.65
N PHE A 74 -10.41 -6.02 -5.05
CA PHE A 74 -10.63 -7.28 -5.77
C PHE A 74 -12.03 -7.37 -6.42
N ARG A 75 -13.05 -6.71 -5.85
CA ARG A 75 -14.40 -6.68 -6.43
C ARG A 75 -14.59 -5.68 -7.57
N THR A 76 -13.68 -4.71 -7.70
CA THR A 76 -13.87 -3.56 -8.61
C THR A 76 -12.95 -3.61 -9.82
N VAL A 77 -11.80 -4.27 -9.69
CA VAL A 77 -10.69 -4.24 -10.64
C VAL A 77 -10.71 -5.48 -11.53
N ASP A 78 -10.15 -5.36 -12.74
CA ASP A 78 -10.06 -6.47 -13.70
C ASP A 78 -9.09 -7.57 -13.24
N GLU A 79 -9.26 -8.77 -13.75
CA GLU A 79 -8.40 -9.92 -13.42
C GLU A 79 -6.94 -9.66 -13.79
N LEU A 80 -6.69 -9.02 -14.94
CA LEU A 80 -5.34 -8.63 -15.38
C LEU A 80 -4.70 -7.62 -14.43
N GLU A 81 -5.43 -6.57 -14.06
CA GLU A 81 -4.94 -5.53 -13.13
C GLU A 81 -4.74 -6.10 -11.71
N VAL A 82 -5.58 -7.05 -11.30
CA VAL A 82 -5.39 -7.81 -10.05
C VAL A 82 -4.11 -8.65 -10.11
N ALA A 83 -3.88 -9.37 -11.20
CA ALA A 83 -2.69 -10.20 -11.38
C ALA A 83 -1.41 -9.34 -11.34
N ASP A 84 -1.40 -8.19 -12.00
CA ASP A 84 -0.27 -7.27 -11.98
C ASP A 84 -0.03 -6.68 -10.58
N ASN A 85 -1.10 -6.30 -9.87
CA ASN A 85 -0.99 -5.78 -8.51
C ASN A 85 -0.49 -6.85 -7.52
N LEU A 86 -0.95 -8.10 -7.65
CA LEU A 86 -0.46 -9.22 -6.84
C LEU A 86 1.02 -9.48 -7.11
N TRP A 87 1.46 -9.37 -8.36
CA TRP A 87 2.87 -9.52 -8.70
C TRP A 87 3.75 -8.45 -8.09
N GLY A 88 3.35 -7.18 -8.20
CA GLY A 88 4.04 -6.07 -7.56
C GLY A 88 4.10 -6.23 -6.03
N SER A 89 2.97 -6.59 -5.42
CA SER A 89 2.88 -6.84 -3.97
C SER A 89 3.76 -8.00 -3.51
N LEU A 90 3.81 -9.10 -4.27
CA LEU A 90 4.64 -10.27 -3.97
C LEU A 90 6.14 -9.92 -4.00
N ILE A 91 6.58 -9.24 -5.06
CA ILE A 91 7.99 -8.82 -5.20
C ILE A 91 8.36 -7.84 -4.09
N GLY A 92 7.49 -6.87 -3.79
CA GLY A 92 7.69 -5.96 -2.66
C GLY A 92 7.80 -6.69 -1.32
N LEU A 93 6.90 -7.65 -1.06
CA LEU A 93 6.95 -8.46 0.16
C LEU A 93 8.26 -9.23 0.29
N TYR A 94 8.72 -9.89 -0.77
CA TYR A 94 9.99 -10.61 -0.77
C TYR A 94 11.19 -9.70 -0.60
N PHE A 95 11.17 -8.52 -1.22
CA PHE A 95 12.19 -7.51 -0.96
C PHE A 95 12.23 -7.13 0.51
N TYR A 96 11.10 -6.83 1.14
CA TYR A 96 11.06 -6.47 2.57
C TYR A 96 11.54 -7.60 3.47
N LEU A 97 11.06 -8.83 3.23
CA LEU A 97 11.44 -10.02 3.99
C LEU A 97 12.93 -10.36 3.86
N GLY A 98 13.59 -10.00 2.75
CA GLY A 98 15.03 -10.16 2.59
C GLY A 98 15.85 -8.97 3.11
N ALA A 99 15.40 -7.75 2.83
CA ALA A 99 16.12 -6.53 3.16
C ALA A 99 16.17 -6.28 4.67
N GLN A 100 15.09 -6.56 5.41
CA GLN A 100 15.06 -6.37 6.85
C GLN A 100 16.10 -7.23 7.59
N PRO A 101 16.14 -8.57 7.42
CA PRO A 101 17.13 -9.39 8.11
C PRO A 101 18.55 -9.15 7.58
N ALA A 102 18.72 -8.83 6.29
CA ALA A 102 20.02 -8.44 5.76
C ALA A 102 20.57 -7.18 6.44
N TRP A 103 19.73 -6.16 6.63
CA TRP A 103 20.11 -4.96 7.38
C TRP A 103 20.46 -5.29 8.82
N TRP A 104 19.67 -6.13 9.48
CA TRP A 104 19.94 -6.56 10.85
C TRP A 104 21.31 -7.22 10.99
N VAL A 105 21.65 -8.17 10.10
CA VAL A 105 22.97 -8.83 10.10
C VAL A 105 24.10 -7.83 9.84
N LEU A 106 23.92 -6.89 8.92
CA LEU A 106 24.92 -5.85 8.63
C LEU A 106 25.12 -4.88 9.80
N HIS A 107 24.06 -4.58 10.55
CA HIS A 107 24.13 -3.76 11.75
C HIS A 107 24.91 -4.50 12.85
N ASP A 108 24.60 -5.77 13.10
CA ASP A 108 25.29 -6.57 14.11
C ASP A 108 26.77 -6.81 13.75
N ALA A 109 27.11 -6.78 12.46
CA ALA A 109 28.49 -6.79 11.97
C ALA A 109 29.20 -5.42 12.03
N GLY A 110 28.52 -4.36 12.47
CA GLY A 110 29.06 -3.00 12.58
C GLY A 110 29.26 -2.27 11.24
N VAL A 111 28.63 -2.74 10.16
CA VAL A 111 28.78 -2.15 8.81
C VAL A 111 27.83 -0.97 8.59
N VAL A 112 26.63 -1.05 9.13
CA VAL A 112 25.58 -0.03 8.97
C VAL A 112 25.01 0.40 10.32
N GLY A 113 24.34 1.55 10.34
CA GLY A 113 23.62 2.05 11.52
C GLY A 113 22.38 1.21 11.86
N PRO A 114 21.69 1.56 12.97
CA PRO A 114 20.48 0.88 13.41
C PRO A 114 19.41 0.84 12.32
N ILE A 115 18.49 -0.12 12.44
CA ILE A 115 17.45 -0.33 11.42
C ILE A 115 16.53 0.89 11.38
N GLU A 116 16.56 1.59 10.25
CA GLU A 116 15.66 2.69 9.96
C GLU A 116 14.41 2.17 9.24
N HIS A 117 13.25 2.25 9.90
CA HIS A 117 12.00 1.71 9.34
C HIS A 117 11.51 2.47 8.11
N TRP A 118 11.74 3.79 8.06
CA TRP A 118 11.28 4.65 6.97
C TRP A 118 11.95 4.35 5.62
N PRO A 119 13.29 4.31 5.51
CA PRO A 119 13.97 3.93 4.28
C PRO A 119 13.56 2.54 3.79
N LEU A 120 13.44 1.57 4.71
CA LEU A 120 13.06 0.21 4.37
C LEU A 120 11.63 0.14 3.81
N TYR A 121 10.68 0.85 4.44
CA TYR A 121 9.31 0.98 3.96
C TYR A 121 9.25 1.65 2.58
N ILE A 122 9.91 2.80 2.41
CA ILE A 122 9.94 3.55 1.15
C ILE A 122 10.54 2.70 0.03
N ALA A 123 11.68 2.05 0.28
CA ALA A 123 12.33 1.16 -0.69
C ALA A 123 11.39 0.01 -1.10
N THR A 124 10.65 -0.57 -0.15
CA THR A 124 9.70 -1.64 -0.41
C THR A 124 8.56 -1.18 -1.32
N VAL A 125 7.99 0.00 -1.04
CA VAL A 125 6.95 0.61 -1.89
C VAL A 125 7.48 0.87 -3.30
N PHE A 126 8.69 1.42 -3.44
CA PHE A 126 9.31 1.65 -4.73
C PHE A 126 9.54 0.36 -5.52
N VAL A 127 10.04 -0.69 -4.88
CA VAL A 127 10.25 -1.99 -5.51
C VAL A 127 8.93 -2.60 -5.96
N ALA A 128 7.89 -2.55 -5.13
CA ALA A 128 6.56 -3.03 -5.48
C ALA A 128 5.96 -2.26 -6.68
N MET A 129 6.09 -0.94 -6.68
CA MET A 129 5.62 -0.09 -7.78
C MET A 129 6.41 -0.35 -9.08
N ALA A 130 7.74 -0.47 -9.00
CA ALA A 130 8.59 -0.76 -10.14
C ALA A 130 8.25 -2.13 -10.75
N ALA A 131 8.01 -3.14 -9.90
CA ALA A 131 7.57 -4.46 -10.33
C ALA A 131 6.20 -4.43 -11.01
N TYR A 132 5.23 -3.69 -10.45
CA TYR A 132 3.91 -3.49 -11.05
C TYR A 132 4.01 -2.81 -12.42
N VAL A 133 4.71 -1.67 -12.50
CA VAL A 133 4.86 -0.90 -13.75
C VAL A 133 5.65 -1.70 -14.79
N GLY A 134 6.73 -2.36 -14.39
CA GLY A 134 7.56 -3.18 -15.28
C GLY A 134 6.74 -4.29 -15.93
N ARG A 135 5.96 -5.03 -15.14
CA ARG A 135 5.06 -6.06 -15.68
C ARG A 135 4.00 -5.48 -16.61
N LYS A 136 3.42 -4.34 -16.25
CA LYS A 136 2.41 -3.65 -17.07
C LYS A 136 2.95 -3.14 -18.40
N ILE A 137 4.24 -2.84 -18.49
CA ILE A 137 4.89 -2.42 -19.74
C ILE A 137 5.27 -3.65 -20.59
N LEU A 138 5.74 -4.72 -19.96
CA LEU A 138 6.23 -5.93 -20.65
C LEU A 138 5.10 -6.83 -21.17
N ASN A 139 3.93 -6.83 -20.53
CA ASN A 139 2.78 -7.67 -20.90
C ASN A 139 1.71 -6.93 -21.74
N ARG A 140 2.08 -5.83 -22.40
CA ARG A 140 1.25 -5.14 -23.39
C ARG A 140 1.55 -5.63 -24.79
#